data_AF-A0A8B7YID2-F1
#
_entry.id   AF-A0A8B7YID2-F1
#
_cell.length_a   1.000
_cell.length_b   1.000
_cell.length_c   1.000
_cell.angle_alpha   90.00
_cell.angle_beta   90.00
_cell.angle_gamma   90.00
#
_symmetry.space_group_name_H-M   'P 1'
#
loop_
_entity.id
_entity.type
_entity.pdbx_description
1 polymer ?
#
loop_
_entity_poly.entity_id
_entity_poly.type
_entity_poly.pdbx_seq_one_letter_code
_entity_poly.pdbx_strand_id
1 'polypeptide(L)'
;MFRLTQIALCLIIVSLTFSHFESMYVASSGDPDITGTIKGLNRRIADLQVQHSRHYIPPLIWAKDRGVYESNIRINTYGKPLLADFRRVGVFDNNAFATAWVTICLLEAGRYGTGAPTPVDEQMKMALELLNSHHDKNRPPGTGAVDFWSQAFNQSSGLWMSQPTNILSIITLMDDALPWDLMEEICKKLGPSFTEVCELLDFLKGAKHQLLPAFKIPADFDDTFVNIGLGCLLKQLGSRSPSLYQLWESGNTEANTVFQLLKTYAYRPLSASLANLIDPRTYYFARGFLEKAEEEGKPVSLATTWMVYENTTSFIEWVIDSGTVTSRPDLALTYYPSRYNFYWFVARTRFLIANRLAGRALPPFPSLRFVYEHLNRALQSRVTSDILAEAKTEGGKWAYFDDFLGGADETWTGKPKNNAEDRLFTTSMAVNALIATWTTQDKATRRLSWEKETPVGVMHVVQQAVSWLNEFVLRDEYKPLNAFFSGSVKGTSTLPFYYPVNFMEYINGTKIPLNDTHVTIDESLVLAMSGVVSEDQYDKMAKEPHFGHRTPTKFQGYNKSMFPFWSSAAYTYASNLLALSQFLNLAT
;
A
#
# COMPACT_ATOMS: atom_id res chain seq x y z
N MET A 1 40.06 1.96 -8.71
CA MET A 1 38.87 2.83 -8.77
C MET A 1 38.29 2.96 -10.17
N PHE A 2 39.01 3.49 -11.17
CA PHE A 2 38.48 3.69 -12.55
C PHE A 2 37.80 2.46 -13.21
N ARG A 3 38.29 1.24 -12.93
CA ARG A 3 37.67 -0.01 -13.45
C ARG A 3 36.35 -0.38 -12.77
N LEU A 4 36.16 -0.05 -11.48
CA LEU A 4 34.92 -0.36 -10.75
C LEU A 4 33.77 0.55 -11.19
N THR A 5 34.08 1.82 -11.48
CA THR A 5 33.14 2.83 -11.99
C THR A 5 32.64 2.48 -13.40
N GLN A 6 33.55 2.02 -14.28
CA GLN A 6 33.19 1.53 -15.62
C GLN A 6 32.41 0.21 -15.55
N ILE A 7 32.70 -0.66 -14.58
CA ILE A 7 31.92 -1.89 -14.35
C ILE A 7 30.53 -1.56 -13.79
N ALA A 8 30.36 -0.57 -12.91
CA ALA A 8 29.06 -0.16 -12.40
C ALA A 8 28.19 0.47 -13.49
N LEU A 9 28.77 1.34 -14.32
CA LEU A 9 28.09 1.94 -15.48
C LEU A 9 27.74 0.89 -16.53
N CYS A 10 28.67 -0.03 -16.84
CA CYS A 10 28.39 -1.17 -17.69
C CYS A 10 27.39 -2.13 -17.05
N LEU A 11 27.35 -2.36 -15.74
CA LEU A 11 26.37 -3.23 -15.10
C LEU A 11 24.99 -2.59 -15.11
N ILE A 12 24.87 -1.27 -14.96
CA ILE A 12 23.59 -0.55 -15.14
C ILE A 12 23.16 -0.65 -16.61
N ILE A 13 24.05 -0.38 -17.57
CA ILE A 13 23.74 -0.47 -19.02
C ILE A 13 23.49 -1.93 -19.48
N VAL A 14 24.20 -2.90 -18.91
CA VAL A 14 24.10 -4.35 -19.22
C VAL A 14 22.87 -4.96 -18.55
N SER A 15 22.51 -4.57 -17.32
CA SER A 15 21.24 -5.00 -16.69
C SER A 15 20.02 -4.36 -17.37
N LEU A 16 20.17 -3.14 -17.90
CA LEU A 16 19.17 -2.51 -18.78
C LEU A 16 19.07 -3.17 -20.17
N THR A 17 20.07 -3.94 -20.61
CA THR A 17 20.06 -4.61 -21.94
C THR A 17 19.86 -6.13 -21.87
N PHE A 18 20.10 -6.79 -20.74
CA PHE A 18 19.96 -8.25 -20.58
C PHE A 18 18.63 -8.73 -19.97
N SER A 19 17.69 -7.83 -19.71
CA SER A 19 16.36 -8.19 -19.19
C SER A 19 15.41 -8.82 -20.25
N HIS A 20 15.96 -9.49 -21.27
CA HIS A 20 15.21 -10.18 -22.33
C HIS A 20 15.71 -11.61 -22.51
N PHE A 21 15.42 -12.47 -21.54
CA PHE A 21 15.32 -13.91 -21.75
C PHE A 21 14.15 -14.42 -20.91
N GLU A 22 12.96 -14.46 -21.50
CA GLU A 22 11.86 -15.25 -20.95
C GLU A 22 11.57 -16.42 -21.86
N SER A 23 11.45 -17.59 -21.23
CA SER A 23 11.20 -18.87 -21.86
C SER A 23 9.80 -18.90 -22.46
N MET A 24 9.71 -19.29 -23.73
CA MET A 24 8.42 -19.62 -24.34
C MET A 24 7.90 -20.94 -23.76
N TYR A 25 7.00 -20.85 -22.77
CA TYR A 25 6.18 -22.00 -22.38
C TYR A 25 4.94 -22.03 -23.29
N VAL A 26 4.75 -23.14 -24.01
CA VAL A 26 3.58 -23.35 -24.85
C VAL A 26 2.40 -23.70 -23.95
N ALA A 27 1.42 -22.80 -23.84
CA ALA A 27 0.18 -23.04 -23.10
C ALA A 27 -0.71 -24.05 -23.84
N SER A 28 -1.27 -25.01 -23.10
CA SER A 28 -2.29 -25.94 -23.61
C SER A 28 -3.67 -25.26 -23.63
N SER A 29 -4.43 -25.53 -24.69
CA SER A 29 -5.70 -24.86 -25.02
C SER A 29 -6.93 -25.53 -24.40
N GLY A 30 -7.02 -25.57 -23.08
CA GLY A 30 -8.24 -25.92 -22.35
C GLY A 30 -8.57 -24.83 -21.33
N ASP A 31 -9.85 -24.59 -21.04
CA ASP A 31 -10.22 -23.70 -19.93
C ASP A 31 -9.57 -24.27 -18.64
N PRO A 32 -8.65 -23.54 -17.98
CA PRO A 32 -7.90 -24.09 -16.87
C PRO A 32 -8.83 -24.46 -15.72
N ASP A 33 -8.61 -25.62 -15.10
CA ASP A 33 -9.28 -25.97 -13.84
C ASP A 33 -8.84 -24.96 -12.75
N ILE A 34 -9.80 -24.20 -12.20
CA ILE A 34 -9.57 -23.22 -11.13
C ILE A 34 -8.81 -23.86 -9.96
N THR A 35 -9.08 -25.12 -9.64
CA THR A 35 -8.39 -25.85 -8.57
C THR A 35 -6.90 -26.05 -8.90
N GLY A 36 -6.59 -26.34 -10.17
CA GLY A 36 -5.23 -26.41 -10.69
C GLY A 36 -4.51 -25.07 -10.57
N THR A 37 -5.16 -23.97 -10.94
CA THR A 37 -4.60 -22.61 -10.84
C THR A 37 -4.33 -22.22 -9.38
N ILE A 38 -5.26 -22.50 -8.46
CA ILE A 38 -5.08 -22.25 -7.02
C ILE A 38 -3.86 -23.00 -6.47
N LYS A 39 -3.66 -24.27 -6.85
CA LYS A 39 -2.47 -25.05 -6.46
C LYS A 39 -1.17 -24.46 -7.03
N GLY A 40 -1.20 -24.01 -8.28
CA GLY A 40 -0.06 -23.36 -8.93
C GLY A 40 0.32 -22.04 -8.24
N LEU A 41 -0.68 -21.22 -7.89
CA LEU A 41 -0.48 -19.98 -7.13
C LEU A 41 0.13 -20.25 -5.76
N ASN A 42 -0.40 -21.24 -5.02
CA ASN A 42 0.14 -21.58 -3.71
C ASN A 42 1.63 -21.96 -3.77
N ARG A 43 2.03 -22.69 -4.81
CA ARG A 43 3.44 -23.04 -5.04
C ARG A 43 4.28 -21.80 -5.36
N ARG A 44 3.84 -20.93 -6.27
CA ARG A 44 4.53 -19.66 -6.59
C ARG A 44 4.71 -18.77 -5.35
N ILE A 45 3.70 -18.68 -4.49
CA ILE A 45 3.78 -17.88 -3.27
C ILE A 45 4.82 -18.46 -2.30
N ALA A 46 4.85 -19.78 -2.12
CA ALA A 46 5.84 -20.46 -1.29
C ALA A 46 7.27 -20.27 -1.82
N ASP A 47 7.47 -20.35 -3.14
CA ASP A 47 8.76 -20.14 -3.80
C ASP A 47 9.30 -18.71 -3.63
N LEU A 48 8.40 -17.74 -3.43
CA LEU A 48 8.74 -16.33 -3.19
C LEU A 48 9.00 -16.00 -1.71
N GLN A 49 8.88 -16.97 -0.80
CA GLN A 49 9.29 -16.79 0.60
C GLN A 49 10.77 -17.10 0.77
N VAL A 50 11.49 -16.21 1.44
CA VAL A 50 12.92 -16.39 1.73
C VAL A 50 13.12 -17.48 2.78
N GLN A 51 13.75 -18.57 2.37
CA GLN A 51 13.98 -19.74 3.25
C GLN A 51 15.17 -19.55 4.21
N HIS A 52 16.16 -18.74 3.82
CA HIS A 52 17.37 -18.51 4.60
C HIS A 52 17.79 -17.05 4.56
N SER A 53 18.16 -16.52 5.72
CA SER A 53 18.72 -15.18 5.80
C SER A 53 20.05 -15.12 5.06
N ARG A 54 20.32 -13.99 4.42
CA ARG A 54 21.61 -13.71 3.78
C ARG A 54 21.97 -12.26 4.00
N HIS A 55 23.26 -12.01 4.21
CA HIS A 55 23.78 -10.65 4.37
C HIS A 55 23.89 -9.93 3.02
N TYR A 56 23.93 -8.61 3.10
CA TYR A 56 24.19 -7.76 1.94
C TYR A 56 25.64 -7.91 1.47
N ILE A 57 25.83 -8.14 0.17
CA ILE A 57 27.15 -8.14 -0.49
C ILE A 57 27.07 -7.16 -1.67
N PRO A 58 27.42 -5.87 -1.46
CA PRO A 58 27.31 -4.84 -2.48
C PRO A 58 28.16 -5.12 -3.73
N PRO A 59 27.70 -4.73 -4.94
CA PRO A 59 26.33 -4.40 -5.33
C PRO A 59 25.49 -5.63 -5.75
N LEU A 60 26.02 -6.85 -5.59
CA LEU A 60 25.54 -8.03 -6.30
C LEU A 60 24.46 -8.81 -5.57
N ILE A 61 24.43 -8.77 -4.22
CA ILE A 61 23.53 -9.61 -3.42
C ILE A 61 22.82 -8.76 -2.38
N TRP A 62 21.50 -8.64 -2.51
CA TRP A 62 20.64 -8.01 -1.49
C TRP A 62 20.62 -8.79 -0.18
N ALA A 63 20.62 -8.11 0.96
CA ALA A 63 20.25 -8.74 2.22
C ALA A 63 18.80 -9.25 2.12
N LYS A 64 18.56 -10.47 2.59
CA LYS A 64 17.23 -11.04 2.70
C LYS A 64 17.08 -11.67 4.08
N ASP A 65 15.95 -11.43 4.74
CA ASP A 65 15.64 -12.01 6.04
C ASP A 65 14.78 -13.26 5.87
N ARG A 66 15.09 -14.33 6.61
CA ARG A 66 14.28 -15.56 6.59
C ARG A 66 12.83 -15.25 6.96
N GLY A 67 11.91 -15.80 6.17
CA GLY A 67 10.46 -15.68 6.37
C GLY A 67 9.80 -14.53 5.62
N VAL A 68 10.57 -13.56 5.11
CA VAL A 68 10.01 -12.47 4.29
C VAL A 68 9.47 -13.01 2.98
N TYR A 69 8.29 -12.53 2.57
CA TYR A 69 7.83 -12.70 1.20
C TYR A 69 8.42 -11.60 0.33
N GLU A 70 8.83 -11.95 -0.89
CA GLU A 70 9.48 -11.01 -1.79
C GLU A 70 8.65 -9.74 -1.99
N SER A 71 9.29 -8.61 -1.67
CA SER A 71 8.83 -7.25 -1.89
C SER A 71 10.01 -6.44 -2.39
N ASN A 72 9.75 -5.52 -3.33
CA ASN A 72 10.78 -4.66 -3.90
C ASN A 72 10.33 -3.20 -3.89
N ILE A 73 11.25 -2.31 -3.54
CA ILE A 73 11.10 -0.87 -3.73
C ILE A 73 11.50 -0.54 -5.17
N ARG A 74 10.65 0.21 -5.86
CA ARG A 74 10.76 0.56 -7.27
C ARG A 74 10.49 2.05 -7.45
N ILE A 75 10.87 2.61 -8.60
CA ILE A 75 10.53 3.99 -8.96
C ILE A 75 9.48 3.94 -10.08
N ASN A 76 8.38 4.69 -9.94
CA ASN A 76 7.35 4.80 -10.97
C ASN A 76 7.82 5.70 -12.13
N THR A 77 8.75 5.19 -12.94
CA THR A 77 9.10 5.78 -14.24
C THR A 77 8.05 5.39 -15.28
N TYR A 78 7.88 6.17 -16.34
CA TYR A 78 6.89 5.94 -17.41
C TYR A 78 7.38 6.54 -18.74
N GLY A 79 6.65 6.29 -19.83
CA GLY A 79 6.97 6.80 -21.17
C GLY A 79 7.77 5.78 -21.99
N LYS A 80 8.86 6.23 -22.64
CA LYS A 80 9.64 5.40 -23.57
C LYS A 80 10.17 4.11 -22.94
N PRO A 81 10.47 3.07 -23.75
CA PRO A 81 10.79 1.74 -23.25
C PRO A 81 11.90 1.69 -22.20
N LEU A 82 12.97 2.50 -22.35
CA LEU A 82 14.04 2.56 -21.36
C LEU A 82 13.56 2.95 -19.94
N LEU A 83 12.70 3.96 -19.84
CA LEU A 83 12.12 4.38 -18.56
C LEU A 83 11.09 3.35 -18.07
N ALA A 84 10.25 2.82 -18.95
CA ALA A 84 9.29 1.77 -18.58
C ALA A 84 9.99 0.51 -18.05
N ASP A 85 11.11 0.11 -18.65
CA ASP A 85 11.91 -1.03 -18.20
C ASP A 85 12.65 -0.71 -16.89
N PHE A 86 13.09 0.53 -16.67
CA PHE A 86 13.68 0.94 -15.39
C PHE A 86 12.72 0.76 -14.20
N ARG A 87 11.40 0.93 -14.40
CA ARG A 87 10.37 0.66 -13.36
C ARG A 87 10.42 -0.79 -12.86
N ARG A 88 10.88 -1.71 -13.70
CA ARG A 88 11.04 -3.15 -13.39
C ARG A 88 12.34 -3.46 -12.66
N VAL A 89 13.25 -2.50 -12.53
CA VAL A 89 14.39 -2.61 -11.61
C VAL A 89 13.88 -2.34 -10.19
N GLY A 90 14.13 -3.28 -9.28
CA GLY A 90 13.66 -3.22 -7.91
C GLY A 90 14.79 -3.51 -6.92
N VAL A 91 14.71 -2.87 -5.76
CA VAL A 91 15.59 -3.14 -4.62
C VAL A 91 14.82 -4.01 -3.65
N PHE A 92 15.36 -5.19 -3.34
CA PHE A 92 14.71 -6.11 -2.42
C PHE A 92 14.52 -5.45 -1.05
N ASP A 93 13.33 -5.61 -0.48
CA ASP A 93 12.92 -4.94 0.75
C ASP A 93 12.47 -5.95 1.81
N ASN A 94 13.10 -5.90 2.99
CA ASN A 94 12.77 -6.74 4.14
C ASN A 94 11.72 -6.06 5.01
N ASN A 95 10.49 -5.91 4.50
CA ASN A 95 9.40 -5.30 5.26
C ASN A 95 8.43 -6.32 5.87
N ALA A 96 7.86 -5.94 7.02
CA ALA A 96 6.81 -6.69 7.69
C ALA A 96 5.47 -6.60 6.95
N PHE A 97 5.16 -5.46 6.36
CA PHE A 97 3.85 -5.15 5.78
C PHE A 97 3.39 -6.15 4.71
N ALA A 98 4.19 -6.37 3.67
CA ALA A 98 3.87 -7.29 2.58
C ALA A 98 3.77 -8.73 3.10
N THR A 99 4.66 -9.11 4.02
CA THR A 99 4.67 -10.44 4.63
C THR A 99 3.38 -10.70 5.40
N ALA A 100 2.93 -9.72 6.19
CA ALA A 100 1.70 -9.82 6.95
C ALA A 100 0.46 -9.94 6.04
N TRP A 101 0.38 -9.13 4.97
CA TRP A 101 -0.73 -9.22 4.02
C TRP A 101 -0.76 -10.51 3.21
N VAL A 102 0.38 -11.00 2.73
CA VAL A 102 0.48 -12.32 2.08
C VAL A 102 -0.03 -13.41 3.02
N THR A 103 0.39 -13.36 4.28
CA THR A 103 -0.01 -14.34 5.31
C THR A 103 -1.51 -14.27 5.58
N ILE A 104 -2.09 -13.07 5.69
CA ILE A 104 -3.52 -12.86 5.84
C ILE A 104 -4.28 -13.44 4.63
N CYS A 105 -3.89 -13.11 3.40
CA CYS A 105 -4.55 -13.62 2.20
C CYS A 105 -4.55 -15.15 2.14
N LEU A 106 -3.42 -15.79 2.47
CA LEU A 106 -3.30 -17.25 2.51
C LEU A 106 -4.22 -17.87 3.56
N LEU A 107 -4.24 -17.34 4.78
CA LEU A 107 -5.11 -17.81 5.85
C LEU A 107 -6.59 -17.58 5.52
N GLU A 108 -6.93 -16.44 4.93
CA GLU A 108 -8.28 -16.10 4.50
C GLU A 108 -8.76 -16.96 3.33
N ALA A 109 -7.89 -17.30 2.38
CA ALA A 109 -8.23 -18.20 1.30
C ALA A 109 -8.61 -19.60 1.81
N GLY A 110 -7.85 -20.16 2.75
CA GLY A 110 -8.19 -21.44 3.39
C GLY A 110 -9.42 -21.36 4.31
N ARG A 111 -9.79 -20.17 4.76
CA ARG A 111 -10.90 -19.92 5.69
C ARG A 111 -12.21 -19.61 4.97
N TYR A 112 -12.18 -18.77 3.95
CA TYR A 112 -13.34 -18.26 3.22
C TYR A 112 -13.50 -18.87 1.82
N GLY A 113 -12.46 -19.51 1.29
CA GLY A 113 -12.49 -20.17 0.00
C GLY A 113 -12.61 -21.70 0.07
N THR A 114 -12.63 -22.30 -1.11
CA THR A 114 -12.53 -23.75 -1.35
C THR A 114 -11.32 -24.01 -2.24
N GLY A 115 -10.67 -25.17 -2.09
CA GLY A 115 -9.56 -25.59 -2.94
C GLY A 115 -8.19 -24.97 -2.59
N ALA A 116 -8.17 -23.86 -1.84
CA ALA A 116 -6.93 -23.30 -1.28
C ALA A 116 -6.34 -24.27 -0.23
N PRO A 117 -5.08 -24.72 -0.39
CA PRO A 117 -4.45 -25.54 0.61
C PRO A 117 -4.21 -24.72 1.88
N THR A 118 -4.29 -25.35 3.04
CA THR A 118 -3.76 -24.76 4.26
C THR A 118 -2.26 -24.53 4.05
N PRO A 119 -1.74 -23.31 4.31
CA PRO A 119 -0.30 -23.08 4.22
C PRO A 119 0.46 -24.05 5.13
N VAL A 120 1.64 -24.49 4.70
CA VAL A 120 2.45 -25.41 5.50
C VAL A 120 2.84 -24.71 6.80
N ASP A 121 2.74 -25.40 7.94
CA ASP A 121 3.01 -24.80 9.26
C ASP A 121 4.37 -24.09 9.32
N GLU A 122 5.41 -24.66 8.69
CA GLU A 122 6.74 -24.03 8.63
C GLU A 122 6.76 -22.72 7.84
N GLN A 123 6.00 -22.64 6.72
CA GLN A 123 5.85 -21.42 5.92
C GLN A 123 5.25 -20.29 6.78
N MET A 124 4.22 -20.60 7.56
CA MET A 124 3.58 -19.63 8.47
C MET A 124 4.48 -19.28 9.64
N LYS A 125 5.15 -20.28 10.23
CA LYS A 125 6.06 -20.10 11.35
C LYS A 125 7.18 -19.11 11.00
N MET A 126 7.81 -19.27 9.84
CA MET A 126 8.85 -18.34 9.38
C MET A 126 8.33 -16.90 9.22
N ALA A 127 7.12 -16.72 8.67
CA ALA A 127 6.52 -15.40 8.54
C ALA A 127 6.25 -14.77 9.91
N LEU A 128 5.74 -15.53 10.88
CA LEU A 128 5.48 -15.04 12.23
C LEU A 128 6.77 -14.74 13.02
N GLU A 129 7.82 -15.56 12.86
CA GLU A 129 9.13 -15.27 13.42
C GLU A 129 9.71 -13.96 12.88
N LEU A 130 9.55 -13.71 11.56
CA LEU A 130 9.94 -12.44 10.96
C LEU A 130 9.15 -11.28 11.58
N LEU A 131 7.82 -11.36 11.63
CA LEU A 131 6.97 -10.29 12.17
C LEU A 131 7.29 -9.98 13.64
N ASN A 132 7.53 -11.01 14.46
CA ASN A 132 7.95 -10.80 15.86
C ASN A 132 9.32 -10.10 15.96
N SER A 133 10.18 -10.20 14.95
CA SER A 133 11.47 -9.49 14.95
C SER A 133 11.35 -7.99 14.58
N HIS A 134 10.17 -7.56 14.12
CA HIS A 134 9.83 -6.18 13.74
C HIS A 134 9.10 -5.40 14.85
N HIS A 135 8.99 -5.95 16.07
CA HIS A 135 8.40 -5.20 17.17
C HIS A 135 9.20 -3.94 17.52
N ASP A 136 8.47 -2.86 17.85
CA ASP A 136 9.06 -1.58 18.23
C ASP A 136 9.83 -1.69 19.55
N LYS A 137 11.16 -1.64 19.45
CA LYS A 137 12.09 -1.77 20.58
C LYS A 137 12.18 -0.51 21.42
N ASN A 138 11.57 0.60 21.00
CA ASN A 138 11.42 1.81 21.82
C ASN A 138 10.20 1.73 22.74
N ARG A 139 9.39 0.67 22.65
CA ARG A 139 8.21 0.44 23.49
C ARG A 139 8.43 -0.75 24.42
N PRO A 140 7.62 -0.85 25.51
CA PRO A 140 7.61 -2.05 26.32
C PRO A 140 7.38 -3.31 25.46
N PRO A 141 8.08 -4.43 25.75
CA PRO A 141 7.83 -5.69 25.08
C PRO A 141 6.36 -6.11 25.15
N GLY A 142 5.86 -6.75 24.09
CA GLY A 142 4.50 -7.28 24.06
C GLY A 142 3.42 -6.28 23.63
N THR A 143 3.74 -4.99 23.46
CA THR A 143 2.74 -3.96 23.08
C THR A 143 2.02 -4.23 21.76
N GLY A 144 2.57 -5.09 20.91
CA GLY A 144 2.02 -5.43 19.60
C GLY A 144 2.27 -4.39 18.51
N ALA A 145 2.93 -3.27 18.86
CA ALA A 145 3.44 -2.29 17.90
C ALA A 145 4.54 -2.94 17.04
N VAL A 146 4.44 -2.74 15.73
CA VAL A 146 5.36 -3.31 14.73
C VAL A 146 5.81 -2.19 13.80
N ASP A 147 7.10 -2.17 13.49
CA ASP A 147 7.69 -1.28 12.48
C ASP A 147 7.65 -1.92 11.09
N PHE A 148 7.59 -1.07 10.07
CA PHE A 148 7.67 -1.48 8.67
C PHE A 148 8.97 -2.27 8.36
N TRP A 149 10.11 -1.79 8.85
CA TRP A 149 11.41 -2.48 8.79
C TRP A 149 11.96 -2.83 10.17
N SER A 150 12.88 -3.79 10.22
CA SER A 150 13.64 -4.08 11.42
C SER A 150 14.41 -2.85 11.92
N GLN A 151 14.43 -2.68 13.25
CA GLN A 151 15.09 -1.55 13.88
C GLN A 151 16.57 -1.82 14.20
N ALA A 152 17.42 -0.83 13.93
CA ALA A 152 18.81 -0.77 14.36
C ALA A 152 19.01 0.30 15.45
N PHE A 153 19.86 0.03 16.43
CA PHE A 153 20.13 0.98 17.50
C PHE A 153 21.00 2.14 17.00
N ASN A 154 20.52 3.37 17.18
CA ASN A 154 21.24 4.58 16.83
C ASN A 154 21.91 5.18 18.07
N GLN A 155 23.24 5.12 18.11
CA GLN A 155 24.02 5.60 19.27
C GLN A 155 23.87 7.11 19.52
N SER A 156 23.68 7.92 18.47
CA SER A 156 23.60 9.38 18.58
C SER A 156 22.30 9.87 19.23
N SER A 157 21.18 9.22 18.91
CA SER A 157 19.86 9.53 19.46
C SER A 157 19.53 8.71 20.72
N GLY A 158 20.20 7.58 20.93
CA GLY A 158 19.86 6.62 21.99
C GLY A 158 18.57 5.84 21.72
N LEU A 159 18.06 5.88 20.48
CA LEU A 159 16.81 5.26 20.06
C LEU A 159 17.06 4.12 19.05
N TRP A 160 16.14 3.18 18.99
CA TRP A 160 16.05 2.22 17.91
C TRP A 160 15.34 2.86 16.71
N MET A 161 15.88 2.71 15.51
CA MET A 161 15.34 3.32 14.30
C MET A 161 15.06 2.25 13.24
N SER A 162 13.84 2.25 12.71
CA SER A 162 13.47 1.44 11.55
C SER A 162 14.14 1.99 10.29
N GLN A 163 14.74 1.11 9.48
CA GLN A 163 15.41 1.53 8.24
C GLN A 163 15.52 0.41 7.18
N PRO A 164 15.43 0.75 5.87
CA PRO A 164 15.58 -0.21 4.80
C PRO A 164 17.06 -0.46 4.47
N THR A 165 17.64 -1.53 5.03
CA THR A 165 19.07 -1.87 4.89
C THR A 165 19.58 -1.83 3.45
N ASN A 166 18.88 -2.45 2.50
CA ASN A 166 19.32 -2.51 1.10
C ASN A 166 19.27 -1.16 0.40
N ILE A 167 18.22 -0.36 0.63
CA ILE A 167 18.08 0.96 0.02
C ILE A 167 19.14 1.91 0.54
N LEU A 168 19.34 1.96 1.85
CA LEU A 168 20.38 2.80 2.44
C LEU A 168 21.75 2.44 1.88
N SER A 169 22.03 1.15 1.72
CA SER A 169 23.29 0.69 1.18
C SER A 169 23.50 1.10 -0.29
N ILE A 170 22.44 1.06 -1.12
CA ILE A 170 22.51 1.55 -2.50
C ILE A 170 22.73 3.05 -2.54
N ILE A 171 22.01 3.82 -1.72
CA ILE A 171 22.16 5.28 -1.70
C ILE A 171 23.60 5.65 -1.34
N THR A 172 24.18 5.01 -0.33
CA THR A 172 25.60 5.20 0.04
C THR A 172 26.54 4.81 -1.10
N LEU A 173 26.32 3.64 -1.72
CA LEU A 173 27.15 3.20 -2.85
C LEU A 173 27.06 4.15 -4.06
N MET A 174 25.87 4.65 -4.36
CA MET A 174 25.65 5.59 -5.46
C MET A 174 26.39 6.91 -5.22
N ASP A 175 26.41 7.39 -3.97
CA ASP A 175 27.15 8.59 -3.59
C ASP A 175 28.67 8.40 -3.76
N ASP A 176 29.18 7.25 -3.30
CA ASP A 176 30.63 6.97 -3.30
C ASP A 176 31.19 6.57 -4.66
N ALA A 177 30.37 5.88 -5.49
CA ALA A 177 30.87 5.17 -6.67
C ALA A 177 30.43 5.76 -8.00
N LEU A 178 29.36 6.57 -8.07
CA LEU A 178 28.89 7.10 -9.35
C LEU A 178 29.62 8.41 -9.72
N PRO A 179 30.14 8.53 -10.96
CA PRO A 179 30.81 9.73 -11.41
C PRO A 179 29.77 10.76 -11.87
N TRP A 180 29.06 11.37 -10.91
CA TRP A 180 27.93 12.28 -11.18
C TRP A 180 28.27 13.38 -12.19
N ASP A 181 29.45 13.98 -12.08
CA ASP A 181 29.90 15.04 -13.00
C ASP A 181 30.01 14.55 -14.46
N LEU A 182 30.52 13.33 -14.65
CA LEU A 182 30.61 12.71 -15.98
C LEU A 182 29.22 12.38 -16.52
N MET A 183 28.30 11.90 -15.68
CA MET A 183 26.93 11.59 -16.07
C MET A 183 26.19 12.86 -16.51
N GLU A 184 26.36 13.97 -15.79
CA GLU A 184 25.83 15.27 -16.19
C GLU A 184 26.42 15.78 -17.50
N GLU A 185 27.74 15.61 -17.71
CA GLU A 185 28.40 16.02 -18.95
C GLU A 185 27.87 15.22 -20.15
N ILE A 186 27.68 13.90 -19.98
CA ILE A 186 27.06 13.04 -20.98
C ILE A 186 25.63 13.53 -21.29
N CYS A 187 24.85 13.84 -20.26
CA CYS A 187 23.50 14.38 -20.40
C CYS A 187 23.47 15.69 -21.20
N LYS A 188 24.37 16.62 -20.90
CA LYS A 188 24.50 17.90 -21.63
C LYS A 188 24.89 17.68 -23.09
N LYS A 189 25.73 16.67 -23.39
CA LYS A 189 26.22 16.37 -24.75
C LYS A 189 25.21 15.62 -25.63
N LEU A 190 24.44 14.71 -25.06
CA LEU A 190 23.46 13.89 -25.82
C LEU A 190 22.18 14.67 -26.18
N GLY A 191 21.93 15.80 -25.52
CA GLY A 191 20.89 16.75 -25.90
C GLY A 191 19.45 16.22 -25.70
N PRO A 192 18.45 16.79 -26.39
CA PRO A 192 17.03 16.54 -26.15
C PRO A 192 16.60 15.07 -26.32
N SER A 193 17.35 14.28 -27.08
CA SER A 193 17.06 12.86 -27.30
C SER A 193 17.29 11.99 -26.06
N PHE A 194 17.88 12.55 -25.00
CA PHE A 194 18.21 11.85 -23.75
C PHE A 194 17.61 12.53 -22.51
N THR A 195 16.72 13.51 -22.69
CA THR A 195 16.13 14.30 -21.60
C THR A 195 15.52 13.43 -20.51
N GLU A 196 14.79 12.37 -20.87
CA GLU A 196 14.13 11.51 -19.90
C GLU A 196 15.11 10.74 -19.00
N VAL A 197 16.28 10.35 -19.54
CA VAL A 197 17.33 9.69 -18.76
C VAL A 197 18.02 10.70 -17.84
N CYS A 198 18.18 11.94 -18.30
CA CYS A 198 18.74 13.01 -17.48
C CYS A 198 17.81 13.37 -16.31
N GLU A 199 16.50 13.42 -16.53
CA GLU A 199 15.51 13.58 -15.46
C GLU A 199 15.57 12.44 -14.43
N LEU A 200 15.76 11.19 -14.88
CA LEU A 200 15.98 10.06 -13.98
C LEU A 200 17.26 10.23 -13.16
N LEU A 201 18.36 10.65 -13.79
CA LEU A 201 19.64 10.87 -13.09
C LEU A 201 19.53 12.00 -12.07
N ASP A 202 18.84 13.09 -12.40
CA ASP A 202 18.58 14.20 -11.49
C ASP A 202 17.72 13.75 -10.31
N PHE A 203 16.68 12.95 -10.56
CA PHE A 203 15.87 12.33 -9.52
C PHE A 203 16.73 11.47 -8.59
N LEU A 204 17.58 10.59 -9.14
CA LEU A 204 18.47 9.71 -8.39
C LEU A 204 19.54 10.48 -7.60
N LYS A 205 20.05 11.59 -8.14
CA LYS A 205 21.00 12.46 -7.46
C LYS A 205 20.34 13.20 -6.29
N GLY A 206 19.12 13.73 -6.50
CA GLY A 206 18.33 14.40 -5.47
C GLY A 206 17.81 13.45 -4.37
N ALA A 207 17.68 12.16 -4.69
CA ALA A 207 17.18 11.13 -3.80
C ALA A 207 17.96 11.05 -2.48
N LYS A 208 19.27 11.33 -2.44
CA LYS A 208 20.05 11.32 -1.19
C LYS A 208 19.45 12.26 -0.13
N HIS A 209 19.20 13.51 -0.51
CA HIS A 209 18.76 14.54 0.42
C HIS A 209 17.29 14.38 0.81
N GLN A 210 16.48 13.81 -0.08
CA GLN A 210 15.04 13.69 0.14
C GLN A 210 14.63 12.33 0.71
N LEU A 211 15.26 11.24 0.26
CA LEU A 211 14.85 9.88 0.62
C LEU A 211 15.50 9.38 1.92
N LEU A 212 16.75 9.75 2.23
CA LEU A 212 17.40 9.27 3.46
C LEU A 212 16.62 9.65 4.74
N PRO A 213 16.14 10.91 4.90
CA PRO A 213 15.27 11.24 6.02
C PRO A 213 13.90 10.54 5.94
N ALA A 214 13.34 10.42 4.73
CA ALA A 214 12.03 9.80 4.51
C ALA A 214 12.00 8.28 4.82
N PHE A 215 13.16 7.62 4.82
CA PHE A 215 13.31 6.19 5.15
C PHE A 215 13.58 5.91 6.63
N LYS A 216 13.45 6.93 7.49
CA LYS A 216 13.43 6.79 8.95
C LYS A 216 12.00 6.96 9.46
N ILE A 217 11.20 5.90 9.39
CA ILE A 217 9.81 5.93 9.85
C ILE A 217 9.69 5.25 11.22
N PRO A 218 8.96 5.81 12.19
CA PRO A 218 8.63 5.11 13.41
C PRO A 218 7.56 4.04 13.13
N ALA A 219 7.38 3.09 14.06
CA ALA A 219 6.21 2.23 14.08
C ALA A 219 4.93 3.08 14.01
N ASP A 220 4.07 2.74 13.06
CA ASP A 220 2.80 3.39 12.86
C ASP A 220 1.64 2.40 13.01
N PHE A 221 0.43 2.88 12.73
CA PHE A 221 -0.77 2.06 12.85
C PHE A 221 -1.05 1.19 11.62
N ASP A 222 -0.39 1.42 10.49
CA ASP A 222 -0.61 0.63 9.28
C ASP A 222 -0.03 -0.77 9.49
N ASP A 223 1.24 -0.89 9.88
CA ASP A 223 1.87 -2.19 10.19
C ASP A 223 1.28 -2.84 11.44
N THR A 224 1.10 -2.04 12.48
CA THR A 224 0.62 -2.51 13.79
C THR A 224 -0.76 -3.16 13.67
N PHE A 225 -1.74 -2.53 13.03
CA PHE A 225 -3.09 -3.11 12.96
C PHE A 225 -3.22 -4.24 11.94
N VAL A 226 -2.35 -4.32 10.94
CA VAL A 226 -2.24 -5.52 10.11
C VAL A 226 -1.73 -6.70 10.95
N ASN A 227 -0.72 -6.50 11.79
CA ASN A 227 -0.24 -7.51 12.75
C ASN A 227 -1.33 -7.93 13.75
N ILE A 228 -2.06 -6.98 14.35
CA ILE A 228 -3.19 -7.29 15.25
C ILE A 228 -4.30 -8.05 14.52
N GLY A 229 -4.61 -7.67 13.28
CA GLY A 229 -5.57 -8.35 12.42
C GLY A 229 -5.17 -9.81 12.14
N LEU A 230 -3.88 -10.05 11.87
CA LEU A 230 -3.32 -11.38 11.70
C LEU A 230 -3.46 -12.22 12.98
N GLY A 231 -3.09 -11.68 14.15
CA GLY A 231 -3.28 -12.34 15.44
C GLY A 231 -4.74 -12.71 15.71
N CYS A 232 -5.67 -11.79 15.39
CA CYS A 232 -7.11 -12.06 15.48
C CYS A 232 -7.56 -13.19 14.56
N LEU A 233 -7.01 -13.30 13.36
CA LEU A 233 -7.28 -14.37 12.41
C LEU A 233 -6.73 -15.71 12.91
N LEU A 234 -5.48 -15.74 13.38
CA LEU A 234 -4.85 -16.93 13.98
C LEU A 234 -5.63 -17.43 15.19
N LYS A 235 -6.07 -16.54 16.08
CA LYS A 235 -6.91 -16.89 17.23
C LYS A 235 -8.21 -17.58 16.80
N GLN A 236 -8.84 -17.09 15.74
CA GLN A 236 -10.05 -17.69 15.18
C GLN A 236 -9.82 -19.03 14.47
N LEU A 237 -8.57 -19.31 14.10
CA LEU A 237 -8.13 -20.58 13.53
C LEU A 237 -7.52 -21.52 14.58
N GLY A 238 -7.42 -21.09 15.85
CA GLY A 238 -6.58 -21.71 16.88
C GLY A 238 -6.84 -23.18 17.18
N SER A 239 -8.01 -23.74 16.85
CA SER A 239 -8.24 -25.20 16.94
C SER A 239 -7.49 -26.01 15.88
N ARG A 240 -7.06 -25.39 14.78
CA ARG A 240 -6.34 -26.03 13.66
C ARG A 240 -4.82 -25.92 13.81
N SER A 241 -4.32 -24.80 14.34
CA SER A 241 -2.87 -24.53 14.48
C SER A 241 -2.58 -23.72 15.76
N PRO A 242 -2.74 -24.31 16.96
CA PRO A 242 -2.57 -23.60 18.22
C PRO A 242 -1.15 -23.05 18.41
N SER A 243 -0.14 -23.75 17.88
CA SER A 243 1.27 -23.32 17.93
C SER A 243 1.52 -22.00 17.20
N LEU A 244 0.84 -21.74 16.07
CA LEU A 244 1.00 -20.49 15.32
C LEU A 244 0.42 -19.30 16.08
N TYR A 245 -0.74 -19.47 16.72
CA TYR A 245 -1.29 -18.41 17.57
C TYR A 245 -0.40 -18.16 18.79
N GLN A 246 0.10 -19.20 19.45
CA GLN A 246 1.02 -19.06 20.59
C GLN A 246 2.32 -18.33 20.20
N LEU A 247 2.86 -18.63 19.01
CA LEU A 247 4.03 -17.93 18.48
C LEU A 247 3.75 -16.43 18.27
N TRP A 248 2.62 -16.08 17.66
CA TRP A 248 2.21 -14.69 17.54
C TRP A 248 2.00 -14.03 18.91
N GLU A 249 1.26 -14.69 19.81
CA GLU A 249 0.92 -14.18 21.15
C GLU A 249 2.18 -13.92 22.00
N SER A 250 3.24 -14.73 21.84
CA SER A 250 4.51 -14.53 22.55
C SER A 250 5.19 -13.19 22.30
N GLY A 251 4.97 -12.56 21.13
CA GLY A 251 5.45 -11.20 20.81
C GLY A 251 4.42 -10.11 21.12
N ASN A 252 3.18 -10.50 21.41
CA ASN A 252 1.99 -9.63 21.42
C ASN A 252 1.19 -9.76 22.73
N THR A 253 1.86 -10.06 23.85
CA THR A 253 1.22 -10.37 25.14
C THR A 253 0.34 -9.24 25.68
N GLU A 254 0.66 -8.00 25.34
CA GLU A 254 -0.02 -6.76 25.75
C GLU A 254 -0.59 -6.01 24.54
N ALA A 255 -1.00 -6.74 23.50
CA ALA A 255 -1.52 -6.18 22.24
C ALA A 255 -2.68 -5.19 22.42
N ASN A 256 -3.43 -5.25 23.54
CA ASN A 256 -4.49 -4.29 23.81
C ASN A 256 -3.98 -2.86 24.04
N THR A 257 -2.69 -2.68 24.36
CA THR A 257 -2.08 -1.36 24.56
C THR A 257 -2.06 -0.53 23.27
N VAL A 258 -2.08 -1.15 22.09
CA VAL A 258 -2.19 -0.43 20.80
C VAL A 258 -3.46 0.43 20.72
N PHE A 259 -4.56 0.01 21.35
CA PHE A 259 -5.81 0.78 21.37
C PHE A 259 -5.69 2.03 22.24
N GLN A 260 -4.82 2.01 23.26
CA GLN A 260 -4.52 3.20 24.05
C GLN A 260 -3.64 4.16 23.25
N LEU A 261 -2.62 3.64 22.54
CA LEU A 261 -1.80 4.46 21.64
C LEU A 261 -2.64 5.12 20.57
N LEU A 262 -3.57 4.36 19.98
CA LEU A 262 -4.53 4.88 19.02
C LEU A 262 -5.30 6.09 19.56
N LYS A 263 -5.89 5.97 20.76
CA LYS A 263 -6.62 7.07 21.38
C LYS A 263 -5.73 8.27 21.68
N THR A 264 -4.47 8.03 22.04
CA THR A 264 -3.51 9.10 22.31
C THR A 264 -3.22 9.92 21.06
N TYR A 265 -2.95 9.25 19.93
CA TYR A 265 -2.52 9.88 18.68
C TYR A 265 -3.66 10.21 17.70
N ALA A 266 -4.90 9.81 17.98
CA ALA A 266 -6.05 10.18 17.15
C ALA A 266 -6.23 11.70 17.11
N TYR A 267 -6.42 12.22 15.90
CA TYR A 267 -6.66 13.62 15.62
C TYR A 267 -8.00 14.06 16.24
N ARG A 268 -7.93 15.08 17.08
CA ARG A 268 -9.05 15.68 17.81
C ARG A 268 -8.97 17.20 17.63
N PRO A 269 -9.66 17.77 16.63
CA PRO A 269 -9.49 19.18 16.27
C PRO A 269 -9.79 20.13 17.45
N LEU A 270 -10.74 19.76 18.32
CA LEU A 270 -11.12 20.57 19.48
C LEU A 270 -10.28 20.29 20.74
N SER A 271 -9.22 19.47 20.63
CA SER A 271 -8.31 19.19 21.75
C SER A 271 -7.41 20.39 22.05
N ALA A 272 -7.07 20.58 23.33
CA ALA A 272 -6.04 21.54 23.75
C ALA A 272 -4.61 20.97 23.65
N SER A 273 -4.46 19.67 23.35
CA SER A 273 -3.16 19.02 23.16
C SER A 273 -2.74 18.98 21.69
N LEU A 274 -1.50 18.55 21.41
CA LEU A 274 -0.99 18.30 20.06
C LEU A 274 -1.80 17.25 19.26
N ALA A 275 -2.75 16.56 19.90
CA ALA A 275 -3.72 15.74 19.18
C ALA A 275 -4.63 16.58 18.25
N ASN A 276 -4.63 17.90 18.37
CA ASN A 276 -5.32 18.78 17.44
C ASN A 276 -4.52 19.13 16.19
N LEU A 277 -3.37 18.47 15.95
CA LEU A 277 -2.53 18.68 14.78
C LEU A 277 -2.75 17.59 13.72
N ILE A 278 -2.80 17.99 12.46
CA ILE A 278 -2.93 17.09 11.31
C ILE A 278 -2.08 17.55 10.14
N ASP A 279 -1.68 16.60 9.29
CA ASP A 279 -0.99 16.88 8.03
C ASP A 279 -1.80 17.88 7.19
N PRO A 280 -1.19 18.95 6.65
CA PRO A 280 -1.89 19.99 5.89
C PRO A 280 -2.64 19.49 4.65
N ARG A 281 -2.13 18.42 4.00
CA ARG A 281 -2.80 17.79 2.85
C ARG A 281 -4.02 17.02 3.32
N THR A 282 -3.91 16.32 4.44
CA THR A 282 -5.04 15.62 5.04
C THR A 282 -6.12 16.61 5.46
N TYR A 283 -5.76 17.73 6.09
CA TYR A 283 -6.70 18.81 6.38
C TYR A 283 -7.37 19.32 5.10
N TYR A 284 -6.59 19.59 4.05
CA TYR A 284 -7.12 20.12 2.79
C TYR A 284 -8.31 19.31 2.28
N PHE A 285 -8.19 17.98 2.18
CA PHE A 285 -9.30 17.18 1.68
C PHE A 285 -10.34 16.81 2.76
N ALA A 286 -9.99 16.85 4.05
CA ALA A 286 -10.91 16.53 5.15
C ALA A 286 -11.75 17.73 5.64
N ARG A 287 -11.41 18.97 5.27
CA ARG A 287 -11.98 20.19 5.87
C ARG A 287 -13.51 20.24 5.88
N GLY A 288 -14.17 19.87 4.79
CA GLY A 288 -15.64 19.89 4.74
C GLY A 288 -16.30 18.87 5.68
N PHE A 289 -15.61 17.77 6.01
CA PHE A 289 -16.05 16.84 7.05
C PHE A 289 -15.86 17.44 8.45
N LEU A 290 -14.72 18.11 8.70
CA LEU A 290 -14.39 18.71 9.99
C LEU A 290 -15.29 19.90 10.33
N GLU A 291 -15.54 20.79 9.36
CA GLU A 291 -16.42 21.96 9.50
C GLU A 291 -17.85 21.52 9.81
N LYS A 292 -18.40 20.57 9.03
CA LYS A 292 -19.73 20.03 9.29
C LYS A 292 -19.84 19.40 10.69
N ALA A 293 -18.82 18.67 11.13
CA ALA A 293 -18.82 18.09 12.46
C ALA A 293 -18.78 19.16 13.56
N GLU A 294 -18.03 20.25 13.36
CA GLU A 294 -18.00 21.40 14.27
C GLU A 294 -19.35 22.12 14.32
N GLU A 295 -19.97 22.41 13.17
CA GLU A 295 -21.30 23.03 13.07
C GLU A 295 -22.38 22.22 13.79
N GLU A 296 -22.31 20.89 13.70
CA GLU A 296 -23.22 19.96 14.37
C GLU A 296 -22.87 19.71 15.85
N GLY A 297 -21.78 20.30 16.36
CA GLY A 297 -21.31 20.08 17.73
C GLY A 297 -20.87 18.64 18.01
N LYS A 298 -20.47 17.90 16.98
CA LYS A 298 -20.07 16.49 17.08
C LYS A 298 -18.59 16.36 17.44
N PRO A 299 -18.24 15.64 18.50
CA PRO A 299 -16.83 15.36 18.79
C PRO A 299 -16.23 14.49 17.68
N VAL A 300 -15.04 14.89 17.22
CA VAL A 300 -14.27 14.18 16.19
C VAL A 300 -13.00 13.61 16.81
N SER A 301 -12.79 12.31 16.63
CA SER A 301 -11.55 11.61 16.93
C SER A 301 -11.19 10.71 15.74
N LEU A 302 -10.29 11.18 14.88
CA LEU A 302 -9.87 10.45 13.67
C LEU A 302 -8.55 9.77 13.91
N ALA A 303 -8.53 8.45 13.77
CA ALA A 303 -7.30 7.81 13.36
C ALA A 303 -7.10 8.10 11.87
N THR A 304 -5.99 8.76 11.52
CA THR A 304 -5.69 9.18 10.14
C THR A 304 -5.23 8.03 9.25
N THR A 305 -5.04 6.84 9.82
CA THR A 305 -4.90 5.56 9.12
C THR A 305 -6.21 4.78 9.12
N TRP A 306 -6.38 3.80 8.21
CA TRP A 306 -7.65 3.14 7.87
C TRP A 306 -8.20 2.19 8.95
N MET A 307 -8.40 2.68 10.16
CA MET A 307 -9.04 1.98 11.25
C MET A 307 -10.51 2.33 11.37
N VAL A 308 -11.31 1.37 11.78
CA VAL A 308 -12.76 1.50 11.71
C VAL A 308 -13.34 1.71 13.11
N TYR A 309 -13.47 2.99 13.48
CA TYR A 309 -14.30 3.51 14.57
C TYR A 309 -15.39 4.40 13.99
N GLU A 310 -16.41 4.79 14.75
CA GLU A 310 -17.54 5.57 14.23
C GLU A 310 -17.10 6.81 13.43
N ASN A 311 -16.24 7.68 13.99
CA ASN A 311 -15.77 8.88 13.27
C ASN A 311 -14.93 8.54 12.03
N THR A 312 -13.96 7.62 12.13
CA THR A 312 -13.16 7.23 10.95
C THR A 312 -14.02 6.52 9.90
N THR A 313 -15.09 5.81 10.30
CA THR A 313 -16.02 5.17 9.38
C THR A 313 -16.87 6.18 8.64
N SER A 314 -17.42 7.17 9.35
CA SER A 314 -18.11 8.29 8.72
C SER A 314 -17.18 9.06 7.79
N PHE A 315 -15.91 9.21 8.16
CA PHE A 315 -14.91 9.83 7.30
C PHE A 315 -14.64 9.00 6.04
N ILE A 316 -14.47 7.68 6.16
CA ILE A 316 -14.30 6.76 5.02
C ILE A 316 -15.50 6.81 4.08
N GLU A 317 -16.73 6.73 4.61
CA GLU A 317 -17.96 6.87 3.83
C GLU A 317 -17.98 8.22 3.10
N TRP A 318 -17.72 9.32 3.81
CA TRP A 318 -17.69 10.66 3.22
C TRP A 318 -16.63 10.81 2.11
N VAL A 319 -15.43 10.27 2.32
CA VAL A 319 -14.32 10.32 1.34
C VAL A 319 -14.70 9.54 0.06
N ILE A 320 -15.41 8.42 0.20
CA ILE A 320 -15.95 7.64 -0.92
C ILE A 320 -17.07 8.42 -1.64
N ASP A 321 -18.08 8.86 -0.90
CA ASP A 321 -19.31 9.44 -1.45
C ASP A 321 -19.05 10.81 -2.12
N SER A 322 -18.16 11.62 -1.53
CA SER A 322 -17.71 12.89 -2.13
C SER A 322 -16.91 12.70 -3.42
N GLY A 323 -16.48 11.47 -3.75
CA GLY A 323 -15.61 11.19 -4.89
C GLY A 323 -14.18 11.67 -4.68
N THR A 324 -13.77 11.97 -3.44
CA THR A 324 -12.40 12.43 -3.12
C THR A 324 -11.36 11.34 -3.44
N VAL A 325 -11.70 10.06 -3.23
CA VAL A 325 -10.87 8.91 -3.63
C VAL A 325 -10.52 8.92 -5.13
N THR A 326 -11.39 9.47 -5.97
CA THR A 326 -11.20 9.50 -7.43
C THR A 326 -10.64 10.83 -7.91
N SER A 327 -11.05 11.95 -7.32
CA SER A 327 -10.63 13.29 -7.75
C SER A 327 -9.28 13.74 -7.17
N ARG A 328 -8.94 13.29 -5.95
CA ARG A 328 -7.67 13.56 -5.25
C ARG A 328 -7.09 12.27 -4.64
N PRO A 329 -6.86 11.21 -5.45
CA PRO A 329 -6.27 9.97 -4.96
C PRO A 329 -4.85 10.17 -4.41
N ASP A 330 -4.15 11.21 -4.85
CA ASP A 330 -2.85 11.61 -4.31
C ASP A 330 -2.87 11.97 -2.83
N LEU A 331 -3.99 12.52 -2.35
CA LEU A 331 -4.17 12.91 -0.95
C LEU A 331 -4.96 11.86 -0.17
N ALA A 332 -6.12 11.45 -0.70
CA ALA A 332 -6.96 10.46 -0.06
C ALA A 332 -6.24 9.13 0.10
N LEU A 333 -5.40 8.76 -0.85
CA LEU A 333 -4.65 7.50 -0.89
C LEU A 333 -3.15 7.76 -0.80
N THR A 334 -2.76 8.61 0.16
CA THR A 334 -1.37 9.08 0.32
C THR A 334 -0.36 7.94 0.35
N TYR A 335 -0.64 6.79 0.98
CA TYR A 335 0.31 5.66 1.00
C TYR A 335 -0.12 4.49 0.11
N TYR A 336 -1.39 4.40 -0.26
CA TYR A 336 -1.99 3.22 -0.90
C TYR A 336 -2.58 3.57 -2.25
N PRO A 337 -1.76 3.87 -3.27
CA PRO A 337 -2.20 4.60 -4.46
C PRO A 337 -3.25 3.86 -5.28
N SER A 338 -3.41 2.54 -5.10
CA SER A 338 -4.47 1.79 -5.74
C SER A 338 -5.82 1.95 -5.04
N ARG A 339 -6.81 2.50 -5.77
CA ARG A 339 -8.20 2.61 -5.31
C ARG A 339 -8.83 1.25 -5.03
N TYR A 340 -8.47 0.23 -5.80
CA TYR A 340 -8.99 -1.12 -5.64
C TYR A 340 -8.48 -1.80 -4.36
N ASN A 341 -7.21 -1.55 -3.99
CA ASN A 341 -6.68 -2.01 -2.71
C ASN A 341 -7.42 -1.35 -1.53
N PHE A 342 -7.67 -0.04 -1.62
CA PHE A 342 -8.49 0.69 -0.63
C PHE A 342 -9.92 0.12 -0.54
N TYR A 343 -10.61 -0.06 -1.67
CA TYR A 343 -11.95 -0.64 -1.69
C TYR A 343 -11.98 -2.03 -1.05
N TRP A 344 -10.97 -2.87 -1.31
CA TRP A 344 -10.88 -4.18 -0.69
C TRP A 344 -10.69 -4.09 0.83
N PHE A 345 -9.84 -3.20 1.36
CA PHE A 345 -9.68 -3.03 2.81
C PHE A 345 -11.00 -2.66 3.50
N VAL A 346 -11.76 -1.74 2.91
CA VAL A 346 -13.08 -1.33 3.43
C VAL A 346 -14.09 -2.48 3.33
N ALA A 347 -14.16 -3.16 2.17
CA ALA A 347 -15.04 -4.29 1.93
C ALA A 347 -14.75 -5.47 2.86
N ARG A 348 -13.47 -5.79 3.10
CA ARG A 348 -13.03 -6.83 4.01
C ARG A 348 -13.51 -6.56 5.43
N THR A 349 -13.43 -5.32 5.90
CA THR A 349 -13.92 -4.96 7.24
C THR A 349 -15.43 -5.16 7.36
N ARG A 350 -16.19 -4.67 6.38
CA ARG A 350 -17.64 -4.91 6.29
C ARG A 350 -17.97 -6.40 6.31
N PHE A 351 -17.28 -7.20 5.49
CA PHE A 351 -17.45 -8.66 5.41
C PHE A 351 -17.23 -9.36 6.75
N LEU A 352 -16.16 -9.00 7.48
CA LEU A 352 -15.87 -9.56 8.79
C LEU A 352 -16.98 -9.25 9.80
N ILE A 353 -17.52 -8.03 9.78
CA ILE A 353 -18.64 -7.65 10.65
C ILE A 353 -19.92 -8.39 10.23
N ALA A 354 -20.24 -8.43 8.93
CA ALA A 354 -21.40 -9.12 8.38
C ALA A 354 -21.43 -10.60 8.83
N ASN A 355 -20.32 -11.31 8.69
CA ASN A 355 -20.20 -12.72 9.10
C ASN A 355 -20.31 -12.92 10.61
N ARG A 356 -19.95 -11.92 11.41
CA ARG A 356 -20.18 -11.96 12.86
C ARG A 356 -21.66 -11.77 13.17
N LEU A 357 -22.33 -10.84 12.50
CA LEU A 357 -23.76 -10.52 12.63
C LEU A 357 -24.67 -11.66 12.15
N ALA A 358 -24.38 -12.28 11.00
CA ALA A 358 -25.21 -13.33 10.39
C ALA A 358 -25.45 -14.57 11.28
N GLY A 359 -24.65 -14.75 12.34
CA GLY A 359 -24.80 -15.87 13.26
C GLY A 359 -25.26 -15.54 14.68
N ARG A 360 -25.76 -14.33 14.98
CA ARG A 360 -26.34 -13.94 16.29
C ARG A 360 -27.38 -12.80 16.14
N ALA A 361 -28.37 -12.71 17.03
CA ALA A 361 -29.00 -11.42 17.33
C ALA A 361 -27.87 -10.45 17.71
N LEU A 362 -27.92 -9.21 17.19
CA LEU A 362 -26.79 -8.29 17.22
C LEU A 362 -26.00 -8.33 18.55
N PRO A 363 -24.66 -8.36 18.51
CA PRO A 363 -23.91 -7.97 19.70
C PRO A 363 -24.49 -6.64 20.24
N PRO A 364 -24.51 -6.43 21.57
CA PRO A 364 -25.03 -5.20 22.18
C PRO A 364 -24.10 -3.99 21.95
N PHE A 365 -23.43 -3.91 20.80
CA PHE A 365 -22.50 -2.86 20.44
C PHE A 365 -23.11 -2.04 19.30
N PRO A 366 -23.91 -0.99 19.61
CA PRO A 366 -24.43 -0.04 18.63
C PRO A 366 -23.37 0.44 17.63
N SER A 367 -22.13 0.66 18.09
CA SER A 367 -21.01 1.09 17.25
C SER A 367 -20.67 0.12 16.12
N LEU A 368 -20.74 -1.20 16.33
CA LEU A 368 -20.47 -2.16 15.25
C LEU A 368 -21.59 -2.17 14.20
N ARG A 369 -22.83 -1.93 14.62
CA ARG A 369 -23.95 -1.77 13.69
C ARG A 369 -23.80 -0.49 12.88
N PHE A 370 -23.50 0.62 13.55
CA PHE A 370 -23.20 1.90 12.91
C PHE A 370 -22.13 1.73 11.83
N VAL A 371 -21.00 1.14 12.22
CA VAL A 371 -19.89 0.86 11.29
C VAL A 371 -20.37 0.05 10.10
N TYR A 372 -21.06 -1.07 10.34
CA TYR A 372 -21.56 -1.94 9.28
C TYR A 372 -22.49 -1.19 8.33
N GLU A 373 -23.47 -0.45 8.83
CA GLU A 373 -24.46 0.26 8.02
C GLU A 373 -23.83 1.34 7.13
N HIS A 374 -22.91 2.12 7.67
CA HIS A 374 -22.19 3.16 6.93
C HIS A 374 -21.26 2.57 5.85
N LEU A 375 -20.47 1.56 6.21
CA LEU A 375 -19.63 0.87 5.22
C LEU A 375 -20.47 0.18 4.15
N ASN A 376 -21.56 -0.49 4.54
CA ASN A 376 -22.43 -1.20 3.62
C ASN A 376 -23.04 -0.24 2.59
N ARG A 377 -23.47 0.96 3.02
CA ARG A 377 -24.00 1.99 2.13
C ARG A 377 -22.97 2.43 1.09
N ALA A 378 -21.77 2.83 1.52
CA ALA A 378 -20.71 3.27 0.61
C ALA A 378 -20.31 2.16 -0.37
N LEU A 379 -20.17 0.93 0.13
CA LEU A 379 -19.71 -0.22 -0.65
C LEU A 379 -20.74 -0.68 -1.69
N GLN A 380 -22.00 -0.85 -1.30
CA GLN A 380 -23.07 -1.34 -2.17
C GLN A 380 -23.56 -0.28 -3.17
N SER A 381 -23.28 1.00 -2.92
CA SER A 381 -23.60 2.09 -3.84
C SER A 381 -22.37 2.52 -4.65
N ARG A 382 -21.63 3.53 -4.17
CA ARG A 382 -20.59 4.22 -4.92
C ARG A 382 -19.44 3.30 -5.32
N VAL A 383 -18.90 2.49 -4.40
CA VAL A 383 -17.77 1.59 -4.71
C VAL A 383 -18.17 0.54 -5.74
N THR A 384 -19.33 -0.12 -5.57
CA THR A 384 -19.81 -1.09 -6.54
C THR A 384 -20.01 -0.43 -7.92
N SER A 385 -20.61 0.76 -7.97
CA SER A 385 -20.79 1.50 -9.22
C SER A 385 -19.46 1.85 -9.88
N ASP A 386 -18.49 2.37 -9.11
CA ASP A 386 -17.17 2.76 -9.61
C ASP A 386 -16.44 1.54 -10.20
N ILE A 387 -16.42 0.40 -9.47
CA ILE A 387 -15.80 -0.83 -9.98
C ILE A 387 -16.50 -1.30 -11.25
N LEU A 388 -17.84 -1.42 -11.28
CA LEU A 388 -18.55 -1.91 -12.47
C LEU A 388 -18.35 -1.01 -13.68
N ALA A 389 -18.27 0.32 -13.50
CA ALA A 389 -18.07 1.27 -14.58
C ALA A 389 -16.67 1.21 -15.20
N GLU A 390 -15.66 0.75 -14.46
CA GLU A 390 -14.27 0.66 -14.92
C GLU A 390 -13.89 -0.71 -15.48
N ALA A 391 -14.81 -1.69 -15.42
CA ALA A 391 -14.58 -3.03 -15.94
C ALA A 391 -14.31 -3.01 -17.46
N LYS A 392 -13.13 -3.47 -17.88
CA LYS A 392 -12.78 -3.62 -19.29
C LYS A 392 -13.17 -5.01 -19.76
N THR A 393 -14.13 -5.08 -20.67
CA THR A 393 -14.63 -6.37 -21.19
C THR A 393 -13.94 -6.78 -22.48
N GLU A 394 -13.57 -8.04 -22.60
CA GLU A 394 -12.97 -8.62 -23.81
C GLU A 394 -13.79 -9.80 -24.33
N GLY A 395 -14.27 -9.67 -25.57
CA GLY A 395 -15.04 -10.71 -26.26
C GLY A 395 -16.33 -11.15 -25.55
N GLY A 396 -16.83 -10.39 -24.57
CA GLY A 396 -17.93 -10.80 -23.69
C GLY A 396 -17.63 -11.99 -22.77
N LYS A 397 -16.41 -12.56 -22.82
CA LYS A 397 -15.96 -13.68 -22.00
C LYS A 397 -15.26 -13.21 -20.74
N TRP A 398 -14.50 -12.12 -20.84
CA TRP A 398 -13.59 -11.68 -19.80
C TRP A 398 -13.85 -10.25 -19.37
N ALA A 399 -13.52 -9.97 -18.12
CA ALA A 399 -13.45 -8.65 -17.54
C ALA A 399 -12.11 -8.50 -16.83
N TYR A 400 -11.48 -7.34 -16.91
CA TYR A 400 -10.25 -7.04 -16.16
C TYR A 400 -10.19 -5.56 -15.81
N PHE A 401 -9.26 -5.22 -14.92
CA PHE A 401 -9.06 -3.89 -14.38
C PHE A 401 -7.59 -3.52 -14.47
N ASP A 402 -7.31 -2.30 -14.93
CA ASP A 402 -5.98 -1.70 -14.92
C ASP A 402 -6.00 -0.54 -13.91
N ASP A 403 -4.88 -0.32 -13.23
CA ASP A 403 -4.67 0.90 -12.47
C ASP A 403 -3.71 1.82 -13.26
N PHE A 404 -2.59 2.23 -12.68
CA PHE A 404 -1.71 3.23 -13.31
C PHE A 404 -0.36 2.68 -13.79
N LEU A 405 0.11 1.53 -13.31
CA LEU A 405 1.43 1.00 -13.66
C LEU A 405 1.46 0.51 -15.10
N GLY A 406 2.31 1.13 -15.92
CA GLY A 406 2.45 0.83 -17.34
C GLY A 406 1.35 1.36 -18.25
N GLY A 407 0.38 2.10 -17.70
CA GLY A 407 -0.72 2.70 -18.47
C GLY A 407 -0.32 3.93 -19.30
N ALA A 408 0.85 4.52 -19.02
CA ALA A 408 1.39 5.69 -19.71
C ALA A 408 2.74 5.41 -20.39
N ASP A 409 2.99 4.16 -20.76
CA ASP A 409 4.20 3.82 -21.50
C ASP A 409 4.03 4.10 -23.00
N GLU A 410 5.15 4.16 -23.70
CA GLU A 410 5.24 4.47 -25.12
C GLU A 410 6.18 3.51 -25.85
N THR A 411 5.99 3.37 -27.16
CA THR A 411 6.99 2.76 -28.04
C THR A 411 8.20 3.69 -28.20
N TRP A 412 9.29 3.19 -28.79
CA TRP A 412 10.43 4.03 -29.20
C TRP A 412 10.06 5.18 -30.15
N THR A 413 8.91 5.08 -30.83
CA THR A 413 8.36 6.10 -31.73
C THR A 413 7.35 7.04 -31.06
N GLY A 414 7.18 6.95 -29.72
CA GLY A 414 6.27 7.78 -28.95
C GLY A 414 4.79 7.40 -29.08
N LYS A 415 4.48 6.20 -29.61
CA LYS A 415 3.08 5.73 -29.65
C LYS A 415 2.68 5.17 -28.30
N PRO A 416 1.50 5.51 -27.75
CA PRO A 416 1.02 4.93 -26.50
C PRO A 416 1.04 3.40 -26.54
N LYS A 417 1.54 2.79 -25.46
CA LYS A 417 1.55 1.35 -25.23
C LYS A 417 1.15 1.08 -23.79
N ASN A 418 0.02 0.41 -23.60
CA ASN A 418 -0.38 -0.03 -22.26
C ASN A 418 0.30 -1.36 -21.94
N ASN A 419 1.32 -1.35 -21.09
CA ASN A 419 1.96 -2.58 -20.58
C ASN A 419 1.16 -3.21 -19.42
N ALA A 420 0.19 -2.49 -18.83
CA ALA A 420 -0.76 -2.96 -17.82
C ALA A 420 -0.13 -3.80 -16.70
N GLU A 421 0.93 -3.28 -16.09
CA GLU A 421 1.82 -4.07 -15.24
C GLU A 421 1.20 -4.42 -13.88
N ASP A 422 0.12 -3.74 -13.48
CA ASP A 422 -0.66 -4.03 -12.27
C ASP A 422 -1.95 -4.81 -12.50
N ARG A 423 -2.28 -5.17 -13.75
CA ARG A 423 -3.59 -5.76 -14.12
C ARG A 423 -3.98 -6.97 -13.28
N LEU A 424 -3.04 -7.90 -13.03
CA LEU A 424 -3.29 -9.10 -12.21
C LEU A 424 -3.68 -8.72 -10.78
N PHE A 425 -3.00 -7.75 -10.18
CA PHE A 425 -3.26 -7.30 -8.83
C PHE A 425 -4.58 -6.53 -8.76
N THR A 426 -4.74 -5.53 -9.62
CA THR A 426 -5.93 -4.66 -9.68
C THR A 426 -7.20 -5.48 -9.92
N THR A 427 -7.16 -6.44 -10.85
CA THR A 427 -8.30 -7.32 -11.13
C THR A 427 -8.66 -8.18 -9.91
N SER A 428 -7.68 -8.74 -9.23
CA SER A 428 -7.93 -9.53 -8.02
C SER A 428 -8.49 -8.70 -6.86
N MET A 429 -8.02 -7.45 -6.69
CA MET A 429 -8.53 -6.52 -5.69
C MET A 429 -10.00 -6.16 -5.96
N ALA A 430 -10.36 -5.88 -7.22
CA ALA A 430 -11.74 -5.61 -7.62
C ALA A 430 -12.66 -6.81 -7.31
N VAL A 431 -12.24 -8.03 -7.66
CA VAL A 431 -12.99 -9.26 -7.36
C VAL A 431 -13.16 -9.45 -5.85
N ASN A 432 -12.07 -9.36 -5.09
CA ASN A 432 -12.10 -9.51 -3.64
C ASN A 432 -13.00 -8.45 -2.97
N ALA A 433 -12.97 -7.20 -3.45
CA ALA A 433 -13.82 -6.13 -2.95
C ALA A 433 -15.31 -6.40 -3.23
N LEU A 434 -15.67 -6.82 -4.44
CA LEU A 434 -17.06 -7.15 -4.80
C LEU A 434 -17.57 -8.37 -4.02
N ILE A 435 -16.78 -9.44 -3.91
CA ILE A 435 -17.13 -10.62 -3.12
C ILE A 435 -17.33 -10.24 -1.64
N ALA A 436 -16.40 -9.50 -1.04
CA ALA A 436 -16.50 -9.09 0.36
C ALA A 436 -17.69 -8.14 0.62
N THR A 437 -18.07 -7.34 -0.36
CA THR A 437 -19.23 -6.44 -0.27
C THR A 437 -20.57 -7.19 -0.31
N TRP A 438 -20.69 -8.17 -1.19
CA TRP A 438 -21.98 -8.76 -1.58
C TRP A 438 -22.19 -10.19 -1.11
N THR A 439 -21.34 -10.70 -0.22
CA THR A 439 -21.45 -12.07 0.29
C THR A 439 -21.37 -12.15 1.80
N THR A 440 -21.95 -13.22 2.33
CA THR A 440 -21.76 -13.66 3.72
C THR A 440 -21.37 -15.14 3.73
N GLN A 441 -20.71 -15.56 4.80
CA GLN A 441 -20.33 -16.95 5.04
C GLN A 441 -21.23 -17.57 6.10
N ASP A 442 -21.87 -18.68 5.77
CA ASP A 442 -22.55 -19.50 6.76
C ASP A 442 -21.52 -20.16 7.70
N LYS A 443 -21.74 -20.03 9.01
CA LYS A 443 -20.76 -20.49 10.01
C LYS A 443 -20.65 -22.01 10.08
N ALA A 444 -21.75 -22.72 9.85
CA ALA A 444 -21.81 -24.17 10.01
C ALA A 444 -21.19 -24.89 8.79
N THR A 445 -21.61 -24.49 7.60
CA THR A 445 -21.20 -25.08 6.32
C THR A 445 -19.92 -24.46 5.77
N ARG A 446 -19.54 -23.26 6.24
CA ARG A 446 -18.41 -22.46 5.72
C ARG A 446 -18.59 -22.04 4.26
N ARG A 447 -19.81 -22.15 3.72
CA ARG A 447 -20.16 -21.77 2.36
C ARG A 447 -20.44 -20.27 2.28
N LEU A 448 -19.91 -19.63 1.26
CA LEU A 448 -20.23 -18.27 0.88
C LEU A 448 -21.54 -18.26 0.10
N SER A 449 -22.31 -17.20 0.27
CA SER A 449 -23.54 -16.99 -0.49
C SER A 449 -23.69 -15.52 -0.82
N TRP A 450 -24.13 -15.25 -2.04
CA TRP A 450 -24.54 -13.92 -2.45
C TRP A 450 -25.69 -13.42 -1.56
N GLU A 451 -25.62 -12.15 -1.18
CA GLU A 451 -26.74 -11.50 -0.53
C GLU A 451 -27.91 -11.35 -1.49
N LYS A 452 -29.13 -11.38 -0.96
CA LYS A 452 -30.37 -11.39 -1.76
C LYS A 452 -30.47 -10.21 -2.75
N GLU A 453 -29.90 -9.07 -2.38
CA GLU A 453 -29.96 -7.81 -3.14
C GLU A 453 -28.76 -7.63 -4.08
N THR A 454 -27.89 -8.64 -4.22
CA THR A 454 -26.71 -8.55 -5.09
C THR A 454 -27.12 -8.29 -6.55
N PRO A 455 -26.65 -7.21 -7.19
CA PRO A 455 -26.96 -6.93 -8.57
C PRO A 455 -26.39 -8.00 -9.52
N VAL A 456 -27.16 -8.38 -10.55
CA VAL A 456 -26.72 -9.35 -11.57
C VAL A 456 -25.41 -8.92 -12.25
N GLY A 457 -25.23 -7.60 -12.45
CA GLY A 457 -23.99 -7.04 -13.00
C GLY A 457 -22.76 -7.35 -12.15
N VAL A 458 -22.90 -7.37 -10.82
CA VAL A 458 -21.81 -7.77 -9.90
C VAL A 458 -21.42 -9.22 -10.11
N MET A 459 -22.40 -10.13 -10.11
CA MET A 459 -22.15 -11.56 -10.31
C MET A 459 -21.48 -11.83 -11.66
N HIS A 460 -21.95 -11.14 -12.72
CA HIS A 460 -21.41 -11.27 -14.07
C HIS A 460 -19.97 -10.80 -14.17
N VAL A 461 -19.67 -9.59 -13.67
CA VAL A 461 -18.30 -9.05 -13.69
C VAL A 461 -17.35 -9.90 -12.85
N VAL A 462 -17.77 -10.37 -11.67
CA VAL A 462 -16.96 -11.29 -10.84
C VAL A 462 -16.66 -12.58 -11.60
N GLN A 463 -17.67 -13.21 -12.21
CA GLN A 463 -17.48 -14.42 -13.01
C GLN A 463 -16.49 -14.21 -14.15
N GLN A 464 -16.66 -13.15 -14.94
CA GLN A 464 -15.79 -12.86 -16.08
C GLN A 464 -14.36 -12.52 -15.66
N ALA A 465 -14.20 -11.78 -14.56
CA ALA A 465 -12.89 -11.43 -14.02
C ALA A 465 -12.17 -12.65 -13.43
N VAL A 466 -12.88 -13.53 -12.73
CA VAL A 466 -12.30 -14.79 -12.24
C VAL A 466 -11.90 -15.70 -13.40
N SER A 467 -12.71 -15.79 -14.46
CA SER A 467 -12.34 -16.52 -15.67
C SER A 467 -11.09 -15.96 -16.33
N TRP A 468 -10.92 -14.63 -16.33
CA TRP A 468 -9.70 -13.98 -16.84
C TRP A 468 -8.48 -14.25 -15.94
N LEU A 469 -8.61 -14.06 -14.61
CA LEU A 469 -7.52 -14.36 -13.67
C LEU A 469 -7.08 -15.81 -13.77
N ASN A 470 -8.03 -16.74 -13.85
CA ASN A 470 -7.76 -18.17 -13.96
C ASN A 470 -6.95 -18.52 -15.22
N GLU A 471 -7.21 -17.82 -16.32
CA GLU A 471 -6.49 -18.00 -17.60
C GLU A 471 -5.06 -17.44 -17.53
N PHE A 472 -4.89 -16.25 -16.97
CA PHE A 472 -3.67 -15.45 -17.18
C PHE A 472 -2.72 -15.37 -15.97
N VAL A 473 -3.18 -15.62 -14.74
CA VAL A 473 -2.36 -15.34 -13.54
C VAL A 473 -1.09 -16.20 -13.42
N LEU A 474 -1.09 -17.39 -14.03
CA LEU A 474 0.08 -18.27 -14.09
C LEU A 474 0.85 -18.16 -15.42
N ARG A 475 0.41 -17.32 -16.35
CA ARG A 475 1.12 -17.06 -17.61
C ARG A 475 2.11 -15.91 -17.43
N ASP A 476 3.10 -15.86 -18.30
CA ASP A 476 4.14 -14.81 -18.29
C ASP A 476 3.73 -13.56 -19.08
N GLU A 477 2.53 -13.57 -19.68
CA GLU A 477 1.96 -12.47 -20.46
C GLU A 477 1.79 -11.19 -19.63
N TYR A 478 1.39 -11.32 -18.36
CA TYR A 478 1.22 -10.19 -17.46
C TYR A 478 2.20 -10.28 -16.30
N LYS A 479 2.85 -9.16 -16.00
CA LYS A 479 3.74 -9.08 -14.84
C LYS A 479 2.92 -8.98 -13.56
N PRO A 480 3.38 -9.58 -12.44
CA PRO A 480 2.68 -9.51 -11.17
C PRO A 480 3.03 -8.23 -10.38
N LEU A 481 3.28 -7.11 -11.07
CA LEU A 481 3.58 -5.85 -10.37
C LEU A 481 2.32 -5.31 -9.71
N ASN A 482 2.53 -4.42 -8.76
CA ASN A 482 1.51 -3.68 -8.02
C ASN A 482 2.19 -2.52 -7.30
N ALA A 483 1.39 -1.54 -6.89
CA ALA A 483 1.81 -0.48 -5.97
C ALA A 483 0.99 -0.61 -4.67
N PHE A 484 1.24 -1.67 -3.90
CA PHE A 484 0.50 -1.90 -2.66
C PHE A 484 0.81 -0.83 -1.60
N PHE A 485 1.97 -0.16 -1.71
CA PHE A 485 2.37 0.95 -0.86
C PHE A 485 3.24 1.93 -1.69
N SER A 486 3.31 3.20 -1.30
CA SER A 486 4.11 4.22 -1.98
C SER A 486 4.59 5.32 -1.04
N GLY A 487 5.66 6.02 -1.42
CA GLY A 487 6.09 7.21 -0.69
C GLY A 487 5.04 8.30 -0.76
N SER A 488 4.88 9.10 0.29
CA SER A 488 3.77 10.07 0.41
C SER A 488 3.77 11.18 -0.67
N VAL A 489 4.90 11.43 -1.34
CA VAL A 489 5.07 12.44 -2.39
C VAL A 489 5.07 11.79 -3.78
N LYS A 490 4.17 12.25 -4.67
CA LYS A 490 4.03 11.89 -6.10
C LYS A 490 4.32 13.08 -7.00
N GLY A 491 5.44 13.76 -6.74
CA GLY A 491 5.84 15.00 -7.40
C GLY A 491 5.52 16.26 -6.59
N THR A 492 5.93 17.40 -7.13
CA THR A 492 5.90 18.70 -6.42
C THR A 492 4.48 19.10 -5.99
N SER A 493 3.44 18.74 -6.74
CA SER A 493 2.04 19.03 -6.42
C SER A 493 1.49 18.30 -5.18
N THR A 494 2.27 17.42 -4.58
CA THR A 494 1.86 16.60 -3.42
C THR A 494 2.73 16.86 -2.19
N LEU A 495 3.60 17.86 -2.25
CA LEU A 495 4.42 18.28 -1.12
C LEU A 495 3.54 18.93 -0.05
N PRO A 496 3.64 18.51 1.23
CA PRO A 496 2.75 18.99 2.29
C PRO A 496 2.88 20.49 2.55
N PHE A 497 4.09 21.04 2.41
CA PHE A 497 4.37 22.45 2.67
C PHE A 497 3.86 23.42 1.60
N TYR A 498 3.21 22.94 0.53
CA TYR A 498 2.48 23.82 -0.41
C TYR A 498 1.01 24.04 0.00
N TYR A 499 0.56 23.37 1.05
CA TYR A 499 -0.78 23.50 1.59
C TYR A 499 -0.77 24.46 2.77
N PRO A 500 -1.89 25.18 3.02
CA PRO A 500 -1.99 26.09 4.15
C PRO A 500 -1.65 25.42 5.49
N VAL A 501 -0.93 26.16 6.32
CA VAL A 501 -0.58 25.78 7.70
C VAL A 501 -0.99 26.91 8.65
N ASN A 502 -1.36 26.54 9.88
CA ASN A 502 -1.55 27.50 10.99
C ASN A 502 -0.74 27.11 12.24
N PHE A 503 0.11 26.08 12.12
CA PHE A 503 1.00 25.61 13.16
C PHE A 503 2.38 25.31 12.59
N MET A 504 3.41 25.88 13.21
CA MET A 504 4.81 25.65 12.84
C MET A 504 5.72 25.74 14.06
N GLU A 505 6.47 24.68 14.32
CA GLU A 505 7.47 24.61 15.40
C GLU A 505 8.61 23.65 15.04
N TYR A 506 9.74 23.78 15.73
CA TYR A 506 10.75 22.74 15.75
C TYR A 506 10.35 21.62 16.73
N ILE A 507 10.85 20.40 16.54
CA ILE A 507 10.62 19.24 17.44
C ILE A 507 11.00 19.54 18.90
N ASN A 508 11.90 20.50 19.14
CA ASN A 508 12.26 20.95 20.49
C ASN A 508 11.24 21.92 21.13
N GLY A 509 10.12 22.21 20.45
CA GLY A 509 9.05 23.13 20.89
C GLY A 509 9.29 24.61 20.56
N THR A 510 10.36 24.94 19.84
CA THR A 510 10.62 26.34 19.43
C THR A 510 9.63 26.75 18.36
N LYS A 511 8.74 27.70 18.70
CA LYS A 511 7.73 28.23 17.79
C LYS A 511 8.36 29.04 16.66
N ILE A 512 7.81 28.91 15.46
CA ILE A 512 8.26 29.63 14.28
C ILE A 512 7.12 30.53 13.77
N PRO A 513 7.38 31.80 13.43
CA PRO A 513 6.37 32.67 12.82
C PRO A 513 5.84 32.08 11.51
N LEU A 514 4.51 32.02 11.34
CA LEU A 514 3.87 31.43 10.14
C LEU A 514 4.27 32.12 8.81
N ASN A 515 4.74 33.36 8.88
CA ASN A 515 5.17 34.15 7.73
C ASN A 515 6.67 34.03 7.43
N ASP A 516 7.43 33.22 8.18
CA ASP A 516 8.85 33.03 7.94
C ASP A 516 9.07 32.05 6.78
N THR A 517 9.46 32.59 5.62
CA THR A 517 9.78 31.80 4.42
C THR A 517 11.25 31.37 4.35
N HIS A 518 12.08 31.73 5.33
CA HIS A 518 13.50 31.39 5.39
C HIS A 518 13.81 30.14 6.22
N VAL A 519 12.76 29.46 6.68
CA VAL A 519 12.87 28.24 7.48
C VAL A 519 13.44 27.10 6.63
N THR A 520 14.51 26.49 7.12
CA THR A 520 15.02 25.24 6.55
C THR A 520 14.00 24.12 6.78
N ILE A 521 13.52 23.51 5.70
CA ILE A 521 12.66 22.33 5.76
C ILE A 521 13.55 21.10 5.95
N ASP A 522 13.62 20.59 7.17
CA ASP A 522 14.36 19.38 7.52
C ASP A 522 13.60 18.51 8.55
N GLU A 523 14.24 17.43 9.02
CA GLU A 523 13.65 16.47 9.96
C GLU A 523 13.31 17.06 11.35
N SER A 524 13.74 18.29 11.65
CA SER A 524 13.43 18.98 12.90
C SER A 524 12.19 19.85 12.85
N LEU A 525 11.62 20.09 11.66
CA LEU A 525 10.48 20.99 11.47
C LEU A 525 9.14 20.25 11.52
N VAL A 526 8.20 20.77 12.31
CA VAL A 526 6.80 20.35 12.36
C VAL A 526 5.94 21.39 11.66
N LEU A 527 5.26 20.99 10.58
CA LEU A 527 4.29 21.79 9.84
C LEU A 527 2.92 21.12 9.90
N ALA A 528 1.91 21.81 10.40
CA ALA A 528 0.59 21.23 10.58
C ALA A 528 -0.55 22.24 10.42
N MET A 529 -1.75 21.69 10.24
CA MET A 529 -3.00 22.37 10.54
C MET A 529 -3.46 21.99 11.95
N SER A 530 -3.92 22.98 12.68
CA SER A 530 -4.43 22.89 14.04
C SER A 530 -5.90 23.30 14.08
N GLY A 531 -6.73 22.48 14.71
CA GLY A 531 -8.15 22.77 14.93
C GLY A 531 -9.02 22.70 13.68
N VAL A 532 -10.10 23.47 13.70
CA VAL A 532 -10.98 23.68 12.54
C VAL A 532 -10.88 25.14 12.12
N VAL A 533 -10.76 25.36 10.81
CA VAL A 533 -10.69 26.66 10.14
C VAL A 533 -11.85 26.69 9.16
N SER A 534 -12.69 27.72 9.24
CA SER A 534 -13.84 27.91 8.35
C SER A 534 -13.45 27.91 6.87
N GLU A 535 -14.36 27.48 6.00
CA GLU A 535 -14.14 27.36 4.56
C GLU A 535 -13.65 28.67 3.95
N ASP A 536 -14.31 29.79 4.28
CA ASP A 536 -13.94 31.13 3.81
C ASP A 536 -12.53 31.55 4.22
N GLN A 537 -12.10 31.17 5.42
CA GLN A 537 -10.75 31.47 5.90
C GLN A 537 -9.73 30.57 5.21
N TYR A 538 -10.00 29.27 5.09
CA TYR A 538 -9.10 28.33 4.44
C TYR A 538 -8.93 28.66 2.95
N ASP A 539 -10.00 29.05 2.27
CA ASP A 539 -9.97 29.48 0.87
C ASP A 539 -9.14 30.73 0.64
N LYS A 540 -9.07 31.64 1.62
CA LYS A 540 -8.13 32.77 1.58
C LYS A 540 -6.70 32.28 1.73
N MET A 541 -6.43 31.43 2.71
CA MET A 541 -5.10 30.86 2.93
C MET A 541 -4.61 30.07 1.70
N ALA A 542 -5.47 29.28 1.05
CA ALA A 542 -5.12 28.47 -0.13
C ALA A 542 -4.85 29.30 -1.40
N LYS A 543 -5.27 30.57 -1.43
CA LYS A 543 -4.95 31.52 -2.52
C LYS A 543 -3.58 32.16 -2.35
N GLU A 544 -3.03 32.14 -1.14
CA GLU A 544 -1.70 32.66 -0.82
C GLU A 544 -0.62 31.64 -1.20
N PRO A 545 0.56 32.08 -1.67
CA PRO A 545 1.69 31.20 -1.86
C PRO A 545 2.26 30.70 -0.52
N HIS A 546 2.49 29.40 -0.40
CA HIS A 546 3.16 28.74 0.73
C HIS A 546 4.54 28.27 0.28
N PHE A 547 5.59 28.72 0.95
CA PHE A 547 6.99 28.48 0.55
C PHE A 547 7.28 28.85 -0.92
N GLY A 548 6.63 29.90 -1.43
CA GLY A 548 6.78 30.37 -2.81
C GLY A 548 5.91 29.65 -3.85
N HIS A 549 5.07 28.69 -3.45
CA HIS A 549 4.24 27.90 -4.36
C HIS A 549 2.75 28.01 -4.03
N ARG A 550 1.88 27.98 -5.04
CA ARG A 550 0.43 27.94 -4.84
C ARG A 550 -0.03 26.55 -4.39
N THR A 551 -1.09 26.52 -3.58
CA THR A 551 -1.71 25.26 -3.16
C THR A 551 -2.23 24.46 -4.38
N PRO A 552 -1.78 23.21 -4.55
CA PRO A 552 -2.22 22.36 -5.66
C PRO A 552 -3.68 21.94 -5.51
N THR A 553 -4.53 22.37 -6.45
CA THR A 553 -5.97 22.07 -6.43
C THR A 553 -6.36 20.85 -7.27
N LYS A 554 -5.47 20.38 -8.15
CA LYS A 554 -5.71 19.25 -9.05
C LYS A 554 -4.54 18.27 -9.02
N PHE A 555 -4.87 16.97 -8.98
CA PHE A 555 -3.90 15.93 -9.23
C PHE A 555 -3.73 15.70 -10.73
N GLN A 556 -2.48 15.62 -11.19
CA GLN A 556 -2.18 15.44 -12.62
C GLN A 556 -2.15 13.95 -13.04
N GLY A 557 -2.23 13.04 -12.07
CA GLY A 557 -2.13 11.59 -12.26
C GLY A 557 -0.79 11.02 -11.80
N TYR A 558 -0.74 9.71 -11.54
CA TYR A 558 0.46 9.02 -11.05
C TYR A 558 1.60 9.00 -12.07
N ASN A 559 1.30 9.09 -13.37
CA ASN A 559 2.32 9.08 -14.43
C ASN A 559 2.67 10.50 -14.92
N LYS A 560 2.92 11.39 -13.96
CA LYS A 560 3.37 12.78 -14.19
C LYS A 560 4.64 13.16 -13.44
N SER A 561 5.05 12.34 -12.49
CA SER A 561 6.28 12.51 -11.74
C SER A 561 6.74 11.14 -11.26
N MET A 562 8.06 10.97 -11.14
CA MET A 562 8.64 9.77 -10.56
C MET A 562 8.43 9.78 -9.05
N PHE A 563 8.11 8.61 -8.47
CA PHE A 563 8.02 8.43 -7.02
C PHE A 563 8.31 6.98 -6.64
N PRO A 564 8.79 6.71 -5.41
CA PRO A 564 9.03 5.35 -4.96
C PRO A 564 7.71 4.64 -4.64
N PHE A 565 7.62 3.36 -5.03
CA PHE A 565 6.53 2.47 -4.67
C PHE A 565 7.03 1.08 -4.32
N TRP A 566 6.25 0.34 -3.55
CA TRP A 566 6.53 -1.03 -3.16
C TRP A 566 5.66 -1.98 -3.95
N SER A 567 6.30 -3.05 -4.41
CA SER A 567 5.68 -4.07 -5.22
C SER A 567 6.06 -5.46 -4.73
N SER A 568 5.04 -6.31 -4.52
CA SER A 568 5.24 -7.69 -4.08
C SER A 568 4.51 -8.66 -5.01
N ALA A 569 5.28 -9.43 -5.79
CA ALA A 569 4.72 -10.49 -6.62
C ALA A 569 4.01 -11.55 -5.76
N ALA A 570 4.56 -11.86 -4.58
CA ALA A 570 3.94 -12.78 -3.63
C ALA A 570 2.54 -12.29 -3.22
N TYR A 571 2.39 -10.99 -2.98
CA TYR A 571 1.10 -10.40 -2.63
C TYR A 571 0.12 -10.39 -3.80
N THR A 572 0.57 -10.13 -5.04
CA THR A 572 -0.25 -10.31 -6.24
C THR A 572 -0.76 -11.74 -6.34
N TYR A 573 0.09 -12.75 -6.19
CA TYR A 573 -0.36 -14.13 -6.26
C TYR A 573 -1.27 -14.53 -5.10
N ALA A 574 -1.00 -14.06 -3.88
CA ALA A 574 -1.82 -14.38 -2.70
C ALA A 574 -3.22 -13.77 -2.79
N SER A 575 -3.34 -12.55 -3.28
CA SER A 575 -4.64 -11.90 -3.51
C SER A 575 -5.45 -12.54 -4.65
N ASN A 576 -4.77 -13.00 -5.70
CA ASN A 576 -5.38 -13.81 -6.76
C ASN A 576 -5.86 -15.17 -6.25
N LEU A 577 -5.06 -15.83 -5.41
CA LEU A 577 -5.42 -17.09 -4.77
C LEU A 577 -6.68 -16.91 -3.91
N LEU A 578 -6.74 -15.84 -3.12
CA LEU A 578 -7.92 -15.48 -2.34
C LEU A 578 -9.16 -15.32 -3.24
N ALA A 579 -9.07 -14.50 -4.30
CA ALA A 579 -10.17 -14.26 -5.22
C ALA A 579 -10.71 -15.54 -5.86
N LEU A 580 -9.83 -16.37 -6.43
CA LEU A 580 -10.20 -17.63 -7.06
C LEU A 580 -10.82 -18.63 -6.06
N SER A 581 -10.25 -18.72 -4.86
CA SER A 581 -10.73 -19.65 -3.83
C SER A 581 -12.10 -19.26 -3.27
N GLN A 582 -12.35 -17.96 -3.04
CA GLN A 582 -13.65 -17.46 -2.61
C GLN A 582 -14.71 -17.67 -3.69
N PHE A 583 -14.36 -17.38 -4.95
CA PHE A 583 -15.26 -17.63 -6.07
C PHE A 583 -15.63 -19.11 -6.21
N LEU A 584 -14.65 -20.01 -6.09
CA LEU A 584 -14.93 -21.44 -6.13
C LEU A 584 -15.89 -21.88 -5.01
N ASN A 585 -15.75 -21.30 -3.81
CA ASN A 585 -16.66 -21.56 -2.69
C ASN A 585 -18.09 -21.05 -2.92
N LEU A 586 -18.25 -19.94 -3.66
CA LEU A 586 -19.56 -19.42 -4.08
C LEU A 586 -20.23 -20.29 -5.16
N ALA A 587 -19.44 -20.87 -6.05
CA ALA A 587 -19.93 -21.63 -7.21
C ALA A 587 -20.34 -23.07 -6.88
N THR A 588 -19.75 -23.66 -5.84
CA THR A 588 -20.16 -24.96 -5.25
C THR A 588 -21.33 -24.78 -4.33
#